data_AF-A0A8J6ZHG5-F1
#
_entry.id   AF-A0A8J6ZHG5-F1
#
_cell.length_a   1.000
_cell.length_b   1.000
_cell.length_c   1.000
_cell.angle_alpha   90.00
_cell.angle_beta   90.00
_cell.angle_gamma   90.00
#
_symmetry.space_group_name_H-M   'P 1'
#
loop_
_entity.id
_entity.type
_entity.pdbx_description
1 polymer ?
#
loop_
_entity_poly.entity_id
_entity_poly.type
_entity_poly.pdbx_seq_one_letter_code
_entity_poly.pdbx_strand_id
1 'polypeptide(L)'
;MIHVCFSLYDKLGTYSKFTGTAMLSLFDNTTADVTVHILHDNTLTPENRNKFIYLAGRYGQAVKFYNVEKLCADKISKLLSLVPDAKNSRVSVGALYKLLILQVISEDINKIIYLDSDLIVNLDIKELWRIELGDKILAGVPEILTFKTPDAIKPGFRLCADDIVKCEDYFNSGVLLIDLTLLRGEEDTLMNGVRFRAQNPKYQDYFDQNILNYCFSTRALKLPIKFNRFTHYAKRDGETASAGKIYHYAGGSFGYGLGLELDDSFNRLWMNYFVKTPWFDADSIGRLYEGFLKVRGELEKSALKLSSIVSGKTRAFVVAKNKLNVLVENFSVRADEEVFAIESTVPLQKLIDVMNASRDKKIFFIMLPGFEFDKLTAAGFTKDKDFVDGFEFLPKKFNSYSLVKTM
;
A
#
# COMPACT_ATOMS: atom_id res chain seq x y z
N MET A 1 16.30 25.35 11.91
CA MET A 1 15.18 25.05 11.01
C MET A 1 15.52 23.82 10.19
N ILE A 2 14.63 22.83 10.18
CA ILE A 2 14.71 21.57 9.42
C ILE A 2 13.87 21.71 8.16
N HIS A 3 14.38 21.24 7.02
CA HIS A 3 13.63 21.25 5.76
C HIS A 3 13.22 19.82 5.40
N VAL A 4 11.93 19.62 5.15
CA VAL A 4 11.36 18.33 4.74
C VAL A 4 10.62 18.49 3.43
N CYS A 5 10.80 17.57 2.49
CA CYS A 5 10.24 17.60 1.16
C CYS A 5 9.33 16.39 0.91
N PHE A 6 8.15 16.63 0.35
CA PHE A 6 7.27 15.60 -0.19
C PHE A 6 7.01 15.86 -1.68
N SER A 7 6.69 14.81 -2.42
CA SER A 7 6.14 14.92 -3.77
C SER A 7 4.70 14.43 -3.80
N LEU A 8 3.85 15.15 -4.54
CA LEU A 8 2.40 14.94 -4.53
C LEU A 8 1.82 14.99 -5.94
N TYR A 9 1.28 13.85 -6.37
CA TYR A 9 0.38 13.74 -7.52
C TYR A 9 -0.96 13.19 -7.02
N ASP A 10 -1.99 14.03 -7.03
CA ASP A 10 -3.22 13.81 -6.27
C ASP A 10 -4.48 13.75 -7.14
N LYS A 11 -4.40 13.09 -8.30
CA LYS A 11 -5.52 12.97 -9.24
C LYS A 11 -6.84 12.48 -8.60
N LEU A 12 -6.75 11.61 -7.58
CA LEU A 12 -7.90 11.01 -6.91
C LEU A 12 -8.14 11.57 -5.49
N GLY A 13 -7.45 12.64 -5.07
CA GLY A 13 -7.58 13.17 -3.70
C GLY A 13 -7.05 12.24 -2.59
N THR A 14 -6.35 11.16 -2.97
CA THR A 14 -5.86 10.11 -2.08
C THR A 14 -4.51 10.44 -1.47
N TYR A 15 -3.57 10.93 -2.28
CA TYR A 15 -2.22 11.18 -1.82
C TYR A 15 -2.18 12.38 -0.86
N SER A 16 -3.06 13.37 -1.00
CA SER A 16 -3.13 14.46 -0.02
C SER A 16 -3.44 13.95 1.40
N LYS A 17 -4.27 12.91 1.52
CA LYS A 17 -4.59 12.27 2.80
C LYS A 17 -3.36 11.60 3.41
N PHE A 18 -2.58 10.90 2.58
CA PHE A 18 -1.35 10.22 3.00
C PHE A 18 -0.27 11.23 3.39
N THR A 19 0.05 12.19 2.52
CA THR A 19 1.01 13.26 2.82
C THR A 19 0.60 14.05 4.07
N GLY A 20 -0.69 14.38 4.22
CA GLY A 20 -1.20 15.08 5.40
C GLY A 20 -1.03 14.26 6.68
N THR A 21 -1.21 12.94 6.61
CA THR A 21 -0.99 12.05 7.76
C THR A 21 0.50 11.94 8.09
N ALA A 22 1.36 11.81 7.08
CA ALA A 22 2.82 11.80 7.26
C ALA A 22 3.30 13.12 7.89
N MET A 23 2.85 14.27 7.38
CA MET A 23 3.12 15.59 7.94
C MET A 23 2.63 15.74 9.38
N LEU A 24 1.43 15.26 9.69
CA LEU A 24 0.92 15.31 11.06
C LEU A 24 1.81 14.48 11.99
N SER A 25 2.17 13.25 11.61
CA SER A 25 3.06 12.41 12.42
C SER A 25 4.44 13.04 12.62
N LEU A 26 4.98 13.69 11.59
CA LEU A 26 6.22 14.45 11.64
C LEU A 26 6.13 15.58 12.68
N PHE A 27 5.06 16.37 12.64
CA PHE A 27 4.86 17.50 13.56
C PHE A 27 4.56 17.05 15.00
N ASP A 28 3.79 15.96 15.20
CA ASP A 28 3.45 15.43 16.52
C ASP A 28 4.67 14.87 17.26
N ASN A 29 5.72 14.45 16.53
CA ASN A 29 6.93 13.84 17.09
C ASN A 29 8.17 14.75 17.06
N THR A 30 8.08 15.96 16.52
CA THR A 30 9.24 16.85 16.33
C THR A 30 8.99 18.20 17.00
N THR A 31 9.86 18.59 17.93
CA THR A 31 9.77 19.90 18.60
C THR A 31 10.56 21.01 17.89
N ALA A 32 11.40 20.66 16.90
CA ALA A 32 12.15 21.63 16.13
C ALA A 32 11.27 22.33 15.08
N ASP A 33 11.69 23.54 14.66
CA ASP A 33 11.05 24.22 13.53
C ASP A 33 11.28 23.45 12.24
N VAL A 34 10.19 23.09 11.58
CA VAL A 34 10.14 22.35 10.31
C VAL A 34 9.45 23.21 9.26
N THR A 35 10.12 23.38 8.11
CA THR A 35 9.50 23.85 6.88
C THR A 35 9.27 22.66 5.96
N VAL A 36 8.00 22.40 5.63
CA VAL A 36 7.62 21.40 4.65
C VAL A 36 7.58 22.01 3.25
N HIS A 37 8.15 21.31 2.27
CA HIS A 37 8.16 21.66 0.85
C HIS A 37 7.36 20.61 0.09
N ILE A 38 6.28 21.01 -0.57
CA ILE A 38 5.43 20.10 -1.35
C ILE A 38 5.64 20.39 -2.84
N LEU A 39 6.27 19.45 -3.53
CA LEU A 39 6.37 19.44 -5.00
C LEU A 39 5.10 18.80 -5.57
N HIS A 40 4.34 19.55 -6.34
CA HIS A 40 3.05 19.10 -6.84
C HIS A 40 2.80 19.58 -8.27
N ASP A 41 1.72 19.12 -8.87
CA ASP A 41 1.22 19.59 -10.16
C ASP A 41 -0.17 20.22 -10.03
N ASN A 42 -0.88 20.38 -11.15
CA ASN A 42 -2.23 20.94 -11.15
C ASN A 42 -3.30 20.01 -10.53
N THR A 43 -2.96 18.78 -10.12
CA THR A 43 -3.91 17.88 -9.42
C THR A 43 -4.14 18.26 -7.96
N LEU A 44 -3.25 19.04 -7.35
CA LEU A 44 -3.46 19.57 -5.99
C LEU A 44 -4.56 20.64 -5.99
N THR A 45 -5.70 20.30 -5.41
CA THR A 45 -6.84 21.23 -5.32
C THR A 45 -6.57 22.37 -4.32
N PRO A 46 -7.20 23.55 -4.50
CA PRO A 46 -7.15 24.63 -3.51
C PRO A 46 -7.62 24.20 -2.12
N GLU A 47 -8.62 23.32 -2.03
CA GLU A 47 -9.12 22.79 -0.77
C GLU A 47 -8.05 21.96 -0.05
N ASN A 48 -7.43 20.98 -0.72
CA ASN A 48 -6.36 20.17 -0.14
C ASN A 48 -5.15 21.04 0.22
N ARG A 49 -4.81 22.02 -0.62
CA ARG A 49 -3.76 23.01 -0.32
C ARG A 49 -4.05 23.78 0.97
N ASN A 50 -5.29 24.23 1.17
CA ASN A 50 -5.70 24.92 2.39
C ASN A 50 -5.69 24.00 3.62
N LYS A 51 -6.06 22.73 3.46
CA LYS A 51 -5.94 21.70 4.52
C LYS A 51 -4.49 21.51 4.97
N PHE A 52 -3.53 21.48 4.05
CA PHE A 52 -2.09 21.46 4.38
C PHE A 52 -1.64 22.71 5.15
N ILE A 53 -2.05 23.90 4.71
CA ILE A 53 -1.72 25.18 5.37
C ILE A 53 -2.28 25.20 6.79
N TYR A 54 -3.54 24.83 6.95
CA TYR A 54 -4.20 24.74 8.25
C TYR A 54 -3.49 23.73 9.17
N LEU A 55 -3.14 22.54 8.66
CA LEU A 55 -2.41 21.54 9.41
C LEU A 55 -1.05 22.08 9.90
N ALA A 56 -0.25 22.68 9.02
CA ALA A 56 1.05 23.23 9.40
C ALA A 56 0.89 24.36 10.44
N GLY A 57 -0.05 25.28 10.22
CA GLY A 57 -0.33 26.39 11.13
C GLY A 57 -0.77 25.95 12.53
N ARG A 58 -1.53 24.86 12.65
CA ARG A 58 -1.93 24.29 13.95
C ARG A 58 -0.75 23.86 14.82
N TYR A 59 0.36 23.47 14.19
CA TYR A 59 1.59 23.08 14.87
C TYR A 59 2.63 24.21 14.92
N GLY A 60 2.29 25.42 14.45
CA GLY A 60 3.26 26.53 14.34
C GLY A 60 4.34 26.29 13.28
N GLN A 61 4.11 25.38 12.33
CA GLN A 61 5.06 24.98 11.30
C GLN A 61 4.75 25.65 9.96
N ALA A 62 5.70 25.61 9.03
CA ALA A 62 5.56 26.22 7.70
C ALA A 62 5.38 25.17 6.60
N VAL A 63 4.62 25.52 5.56
CA VAL A 63 4.52 24.74 4.33
C VAL A 63 4.66 25.63 3.10
N LYS A 64 5.49 25.20 2.14
CA LYS A 64 5.73 25.84 0.84
C LYS A 64 5.30 24.89 -0.28
N PHE A 65 4.75 25.45 -1.34
CA PHE A 65 4.17 24.69 -2.45
C PHE A 65 4.87 25.06 -3.77
N TYR A 66 5.23 24.05 -4.54
CA TYR A 66 5.96 24.19 -5.80
C TYR A 66 5.24 23.44 -6.90
N ASN A 67 4.55 24.18 -7.76
CA ASN A 67 3.89 23.59 -8.92
C ASN A 67 4.93 23.31 -10.01
N VAL A 68 5.39 22.06 -10.12
CA VAL A 68 6.48 21.67 -11.04
C VAL A 68 6.11 21.77 -12.52
N GLU A 69 4.82 21.65 -12.85
CA GLU A 69 4.32 21.89 -14.22
C GLU A 69 4.43 23.36 -14.62
N LYS A 70 4.33 24.28 -13.67
CA LYS A 70 4.47 25.72 -13.92
C LYS A 70 5.90 26.21 -13.80
N LEU A 71 6.63 25.73 -12.79
CA LEU A 71 7.97 26.23 -12.45
C LEU A 71 9.07 25.67 -13.35
N CYS A 72 8.90 24.45 -13.89
CA CYS A 72 9.91 23.79 -14.69
C CYS A 72 9.31 22.93 -15.83
N ALA A 73 8.35 23.52 -16.57
CA ALA A 73 7.57 22.88 -17.63
C ALA A 73 8.41 22.07 -18.64
N ASP A 74 9.52 22.64 -19.13
CA ASP A 74 10.37 21.98 -20.12
C ASP A 74 11.08 20.75 -19.53
N LYS A 75 11.56 20.84 -18.28
CA LYS A 75 12.26 19.75 -17.60
C LYS A 75 11.30 18.61 -17.27
N ILE A 76 10.10 18.90 -16.77
CA ILE A 76 9.09 17.85 -16.51
C ILE A 76 8.59 17.22 -17.81
N SER A 77 8.37 18.00 -18.87
CA SER A 77 7.97 17.47 -20.18
C SER A 77 9.01 16.50 -20.74
N LYS A 78 10.29 16.88 -20.67
CA LYS A 78 11.42 16.02 -21.07
C LYS A 78 11.53 14.76 -20.19
N LEU A 79 11.35 14.88 -18.88
CA LEU A 79 11.38 13.74 -17.97
C LEU A 79 10.25 12.75 -18.30
N LEU A 80 9.03 13.26 -18.52
CA LEU A 80 7.86 12.45 -18.84
C LEU A 80 7.90 11.82 -20.23
N SER A 81 8.58 12.43 -21.20
CA SER A 81 8.78 11.82 -22.52
C SER A 81 9.78 10.65 -22.49
N LEU A 82 10.75 10.69 -21.57
CA LEU A 82 11.72 9.60 -21.35
C LEU A 82 11.18 8.50 -20.42
N VAL A 83 10.11 8.78 -19.67
CA VAL A 83 9.47 7.85 -18.73
C VAL A 83 7.95 7.81 -18.97
N PRO A 84 7.50 7.45 -20.20
CA PRO A 84 6.09 7.55 -20.58
C PRO A 84 5.20 6.56 -19.81
N ASP A 85 5.78 5.47 -19.32
CA ASP A 85 5.11 4.42 -18.57
C ASP A 85 4.65 4.87 -17.17
N ALA A 86 5.24 5.93 -16.60
CA ALA A 86 4.87 6.46 -15.28
C ALA A 86 3.41 6.92 -15.19
N LYS A 87 2.81 7.38 -16.29
CA LYS A 87 1.40 7.83 -16.31
C LYS A 87 0.40 6.69 -16.10
N ASN A 88 0.78 5.45 -16.44
CA ASN A 88 -0.08 4.28 -16.42
C ASN A 88 0.40 3.22 -15.41
N SER A 89 1.36 3.57 -14.55
CA SER A 89 1.97 2.65 -13.60
C SER A 89 1.34 2.77 -12.20
N ARG A 90 1.61 1.78 -11.34
CA ARG A 90 1.24 1.84 -9.91
C ARG A 90 2.01 2.92 -9.15
N VAL A 91 3.20 3.29 -9.62
CA VAL A 91 4.00 4.40 -9.11
C VAL A 91 3.52 5.66 -9.84
N SER A 92 2.96 6.59 -9.08
CA SER A 92 2.45 7.83 -9.68
C SER A 92 3.59 8.67 -10.28
N VAL A 93 3.27 9.50 -11.26
CA VAL A 93 4.19 10.53 -11.79
C VAL A 93 4.77 11.40 -10.67
N GLY A 94 4.06 11.55 -9.54
CA GLY A 94 4.54 12.26 -8.36
C GLY A 94 5.87 11.73 -7.81
N ALA A 95 6.16 10.43 -7.93
CA ALA A 95 7.43 9.87 -7.49
C ALA A 95 8.63 10.47 -8.26
N LEU A 96 8.44 10.86 -9.52
CA LEU A 96 9.47 11.48 -10.35
C LEU A 96 9.73 12.94 -9.98
N TYR A 97 8.80 13.63 -9.30
CA TYR A 97 8.99 15.04 -8.94
C TYR A 97 10.16 15.24 -7.99
N LYS A 98 10.56 14.22 -7.21
CA LYS A 98 11.75 14.30 -6.35
C LYS A 98 13.04 14.53 -7.15
N LEU A 99 13.10 14.11 -8.42
CA LEU A 99 14.22 14.39 -9.33
C LEU A 99 14.29 15.87 -9.73
N LEU A 100 13.22 16.63 -9.52
CA LEU A 100 13.12 18.07 -9.83
C LEU A 100 13.37 18.96 -8.60
N ILE A 101 13.81 18.39 -7.47
CA ILE A 101 14.01 19.13 -6.21
C ILE A 101 14.91 20.37 -6.39
N LEU A 102 15.99 20.25 -7.19
CA LEU A 102 16.91 21.34 -7.49
C LEU A 102 16.28 22.49 -8.29
N GLN A 103 15.17 22.23 -8.99
CA GLN A 103 14.53 23.22 -9.85
C GLN A 103 13.63 24.18 -9.09
N VAL A 104 13.28 23.84 -7.85
CA VAL A 104 12.23 24.52 -7.10
C VAL A 104 12.66 24.90 -5.69
N ILE A 105 13.59 24.16 -5.09
CA ILE A 105 14.13 24.50 -3.78
C ILE A 105 15.15 25.62 -3.92
N SER A 106 15.02 26.62 -3.04
CA SER A 106 15.85 27.82 -3.04
C SER A 106 17.33 27.53 -2.80
N GLU A 107 18.21 28.35 -3.38
CA GLU A 107 19.67 28.16 -3.34
C GLU A 107 20.27 28.30 -1.92
N ASP A 108 19.60 29.00 -1.02
CA ASP A 108 20.00 29.17 0.38
C ASP A 108 19.78 27.92 1.24
N ILE A 109 19.03 26.92 0.75
CA ILE A 109 18.77 25.67 1.45
C ILE A 109 19.80 24.63 1.00
N ASN A 110 20.68 24.20 1.90
CA ASN A 110 21.80 23.31 1.57
C ASN A 110 21.57 21.84 1.93
N LYS A 111 20.55 21.54 2.74
CA LYS A 111 20.24 20.18 3.19
C LYS A 111 18.73 20.01 3.27
N ILE A 112 18.22 18.84 2.90
CA ILE A 112 16.78 18.55 2.95
C ILE A 112 16.54 17.07 3.24
N ILE A 113 15.47 16.76 3.98
CA ILE A 113 14.97 15.39 4.13
C ILE A 113 13.84 15.19 3.13
N TYR A 114 13.97 14.24 2.22
CA TYR A 114 12.86 13.81 1.37
C TYR A 114 12.12 12.65 2.04
N LEU A 115 10.79 12.71 2.01
CA LEU A 115 9.89 11.67 2.50
C LEU A 115 8.84 11.33 1.43
N ASP A 116 8.62 10.03 1.20
CA ASP A 116 7.44 9.56 0.47
C ASP A 116 6.16 9.85 1.29
N SER A 117 4.99 9.78 0.65
CA SER A 117 3.73 10.13 1.31
C SER A 117 3.12 9.00 2.13
N ASP A 118 3.51 7.75 1.87
CA ASP A 118 2.98 6.53 2.47
C ASP A 118 3.82 6.05 3.66
N LEU A 119 4.16 6.97 4.57
CA LEU A 119 4.90 6.67 5.79
C LEU A 119 4.34 7.39 7.03
N ILE A 120 4.75 6.91 8.20
CA ILE A 120 4.53 7.56 9.50
C ILE A 120 5.88 7.81 10.14
N VAL A 121 6.13 9.08 10.51
CA VAL A 121 7.31 9.50 11.26
C VAL A 121 7.00 9.33 12.75
N ASN A 122 7.41 8.19 13.33
CA ASN A 122 7.18 7.86 14.75
C ASN A 122 8.47 8.03 15.58
N LEU A 123 9.24 9.07 15.27
CA LEU A 123 10.48 9.48 15.95
C LEU A 123 10.68 11.00 15.82
N ASP A 124 11.60 11.59 16.58
CA ASP A 124 12.03 12.97 16.36
C ASP A 124 12.91 13.05 15.10
N ILE A 125 12.42 13.70 14.04
CA ILE A 125 13.10 13.78 12.74
C ILE A 125 14.48 14.46 12.85
N LYS A 126 14.72 15.20 13.94
CA LYS A 126 16.02 15.79 14.25
C LYS A 126 17.13 14.74 14.34
N GLU A 127 16.80 13.50 14.71
CA GLU A 127 17.75 12.38 14.69
C GLU A 127 18.31 12.14 13.29
N LEU A 128 17.45 12.15 12.26
CA LEU A 128 17.88 12.01 10.87
C LEU A 128 18.59 13.28 10.39
N TRP A 129 18.06 14.45 10.71
CA TRP A 129 18.62 15.74 10.27
C TRP A 129 20.07 15.98 10.74
N ARG A 130 20.42 15.49 11.93
CA ARG A 130 21.75 15.65 12.54
C ARG A 130 22.83 14.78 11.90
N ILE A 131 22.47 13.84 11.03
CA ILE A 131 23.46 13.01 10.35
C ILE A 131 24.32 13.90 9.44
N GLU A 132 25.63 13.77 9.61
CA GLU A 132 26.62 14.42 8.77
C GLU A 132 26.88 13.56 7.54
N LEU A 133 26.62 14.11 6.36
CA LEU A 133 26.79 13.40 5.09
C LEU A 133 28.25 13.35 4.62
N GLY A 134 29.10 14.28 5.10
CA GLY A 134 30.48 14.39 4.64
C GLY A 134 30.55 14.67 3.14
N ASP A 135 31.21 13.78 2.40
CA ASP A 135 31.36 13.82 0.94
C ASP A 135 30.23 13.13 0.17
N LYS A 136 29.21 12.60 0.87
CA LYS A 136 28.08 11.86 0.29
C LYS A 136 26.98 12.81 -0.16
N ILE A 137 26.44 12.59 -1.36
CA ILE A 137 25.35 13.42 -1.91
C ILE A 137 24.07 13.21 -1.09
N LEU A 138 23.83 11.99 -0.66
CA LEU A 138 22.61 11.63 0.06
C LEU A 138 22.86 10.49 1.05
N ALA A 139 21.89 10.23 1.89
CA ALA A 139 21.80 9.04 2.71
C ALA A 139 20.44 8.36 2.52
N GLY A 140 20.44 7.03 2.48
CA GLY A 140 19.24 6.19 2.32
C GLY A 140 19.42 4.86 3.05
N VAL A 141 18.32 4.18 3.36
CA VAL A 141 18.36 2.85 3.99
C VAL A 141 18.61 1.79 2.90
N PRO A 142 19.67 0.96 3.00
CA PRO A 142 19.91 -0.12 2.05
C PRO A 142 18.76 -1.13 2.04
N GLU A 143 18.27 -1.51 0.86
CA GLU A 143 17.14 -2.44 0.77
C GLU A 143 17.51 -3.83 1.28
N ILE A 144 18.77 -4.24 1.20
CA ILE A 144 19.21 -5.54 1.71
C ILE A 144 18.86 -5.75 3.19
N LEU A 145 18.73 -4.67 3.98
CA LEU A 145 18.36 -4.74 5.39
C LEU A 145 16.90 -5.19 5.61
N THR A 146 16.06 -5.16 4.57
CA THR A 146 14.67 -5.62 4.64
C THR A 146 14.52 -7.12 4.31
N PHE A 147 15.60 -7.75 3.82
CA PHE A 147 15.66 -9.16 3.44
C PHE A 147 16.38 -10.02 4.49
N LYS A 148 16.03 -11.31 4.55
CA LYS A 148 16.67 -12.27 5.46
C LYS A 148 18.05 -12.73 4.99
N THR A 149 18.28 -12.73 3.67
CA THR A 149 19.56 -13.13 3.07
C THR A 149 19.91 -12.17 1.93
N PRO A 150 21.21 -11.94 1.66
CA PRO A 150 21.65 -11.13 0.51
C PRO A 150 21.09 -11.63 -0.83
N ASP A 151 21.02 -12.94 -1.05
CA ASP A 151 20.52 -13.49 -2.32
C ASP A 151 19.03 -13.24 -2.56
N ALA A 152 18.26 -12.97 -1.49
CA ALA A 152 16.83 -12.70 -1.60
C ALA A 152 16.52 -11.33 -2.26
N ILE A 153 17.49 -10.41 -2.35
CA ILE A 153 17.29 -9.10 -3.01
C ILE A 153 17.32 -9.22 -4.54
N LYS A 154 18.18 -10.10 -5.10
CA LYS A 154 18.48 -10.15 -6.53
C LYS A 154 17.25 -10.38 -7.42
N PRO A 155 16.32 -11.30 -7.09
CA PRO A 155 15.12 -11.49 -7.90
C PRO A 155 14.22 -10.23 -7.97
N GLY A 156 14.24 -9.40 -6.94
CA GLY A 156 13.40 -8.22 -6.79
C GLY A 156 14.00 -6.92 -7.33
N PHE A 157 15.34 -6.84 -7.48
CA PHE A 157 16.05 -5.61 -7.83
C PHE A 157 17.07 -5.86 -8.94
N ARG A 158 16.69 -5.55 -10.18
CA ARG A 158 17.46 -5.94 -11.37
C ARG A 158 18.83 -5.27 -11.51
N LEU A 159 18.99 -4.03 -11.02
CA LEU A 159 20.30 -3.37 -10.96
C LEU A 159 21.30 -4.16 -10.09
N CYS A 160 20.80 -4.82 -9.06
CA CYS A 160 21.60 -5.70 -8.20
C CYS A 160 21.85 -7.07 -8.83
N ALA A 161 20.86 -7.61 -9.53
CA ALA A 161 20.98 -8.91 -10.21
C ALA A 161 22.03 -8.90 -11.32
N ASP A 162 22.17 -7.76 -12.01
CA ASP A 162 23.10 -7.57 -13.12
C ASP A 162 24.42 -6.91 -12.69
N ASP A 163 24.69 -6.83 -11.39
CA ASP A 163 25.90 -6.25 -10.79
C ASP A 163 26.23 -4.80 -11.23
N ILE A 164 25.21 -4.04 -11.67
CA ILE A 164 25.34 -2.60 -11.98
C ILE A 164 25.45 -1.79 -10.69
N VAL A 165 24.71 -2.20 -9.66
CA VAL A 165 24.77 -1.64 -8.32
C VAL A 165 24.99 -2.79 -7.35
N LYS A 166 25.93 -2.63 -6.41
CA LYS A 166 26.10 -3.64 -5.35
C LYS A 166 24.84 -3.69 -4.47
N CYS A 167 24.39 -4.89 -4.13
CA CYS A 167 23.20 -5.11 -3.30
C CYS A 167 23.24 -4.34 -1.97
N GLU A 168 24.43 -4.20 -1.38
CA GLU A 168 24.67 -3.49 -0.12
C GLU A 168 24.61 -1.97 -0.23
N ASP A 169 24.70 -1.42 -1.44
CA ASP A 169 24.65 0.01 -1.73
C ASP A 169 23.29 0.43 -2.29
N TYR A 170 22.48 -0.52 -2.76
CA TYR A 170 21.15 -0.24 -3.28
C TYR A 170 20.21 0.19 -2.14
N PHE A 171 19.72 1.44 -2.18
CA PHE A 171 18.89 2.05 -1.14
C PHE A 171 17.44 2.26 -1.58
N ASN A 172 16.53 2.28 -0.60
CA ASN A 172 15.15 2.70 -0.81
C ASN A 172 15.05 4.25 -0.95
N SER A 173 14.29 4.76 -1.93
CA SER A 173 14.18 6.20 -2.21
C SER A 173 13.07 6.94 -1.44
N GLY A 174 12.37 6.27 -0.52
CA GLY A 174 11.25 6.85 0.21
C GLY A 174 11.63 7.65 1.45
N VAL A 175 12.85 7.50 1.95
CA VAL A 175 13.42 8.37 2.99
C VAL A 175 14.86 8.68 2.61
N LEU A 176 15.13 9.94 2.28
CA LEU A 176 16.47 10.39 1.89
C LEU A 176 16.86 11.62 2.70
N LEU A 177 18.09 11.67 3.19
CA LEU A 177 18.73 12.91 3.62
C LEU A 177 19.64 13.37 2.49
N ILE A 178 19.45 14.58 1.97
CA ILE A 178 20.11 15.04 0.74
C ILE A 178 20.92 16.29 1.04
N ASP A 179 22.18 16.29 0.59
CA ASP A 179 23.00 17.50 0.48
C ASP A 179 22.69 18.19 -0.85
N LEU A 180 21.96 19.31 -0.77
CA LEU A 180 21.58 20.09 -1.94
C LEU A 180 22.75 20.86 -2.53
N THR A 181 23.78 21.19 -1.73
CA THR A 181 24.99 21.83 -2.25
C THR A 181 25.71 20.91 -3.20
N LEU A 182 25.92 19.64 -2.81
CA LEU A 182 26.55 18.64 -3.67
C LEU A 182 25.64 18.27 -4.84
N LEU A 183 24.33 18.08 -4.61
CA LEU A 183 23.40 17.65 -5.65
C LEU A 183 23.27 18.67 -6.79
N ARG A 184 23.41 19.99 -6.54
CA ARG A 184 23.37 21.05 -7.57
C ARG A 184 24.34 20.81 -8.73
N GLY A 185 25.49 20.18 -8.48
CA GLY A 185 26.47 19.84 -9.52
C GLY A 185 26.15 18.59 -10.34
N GLU A 186 25.02 17.92 -10.08
CA GLU A 186 24.73 16.57 -10.57
C GLU A 186 23.51 16.48 -11.50
N GLU A 187 23.08 17.61 -12.09
CA GLU A 187 21.94 17.61 -13.05
C GLU A 187 22.20 16.67 -14.25
N ASP A 188 23.43 16.68 -14.79
CA ASP A 188 23.80 15.82 -15.91
C ASP A 188 23.84 14.34 -15.50
N THR A 189 24.34 14.03 -14.30
CA THR A 189 24.33 12.67 -13.73
C THR A 189 22.90 12.15 -13.61
N LEU A 190 21.99 12.94 -13.04
CA LEU A 190 20.57 12.60 -12.94
C LEU A 190 19.95 12.36 -14.32
N MET A 191 20.19 13.25 -15.27
CA MET A 191 19.66 13.10 -16.63
C MET A 191 20.24 11.87 -17.34
N ASN A 192 21.49 11.50 -17.07
CA ASN A 192 22.08 10.25 -17.56
C ASN A 192 21.39 9.03 -16.96
N GLY A 193 21.04 9.04 -15.67
CA GLY A 193 20.23 7.98 -15.06
C GLY A 193 18.84 7.85 -15.68
N VAL A 194 18.18 8.98 -15.96
CA VAL A 194 16.88 9.00 -16.68
C VAL A 194 17.02 8.37 -18.07
N ARG A 195 18.04 8.76 -18.84
CA ARG A 195 18.31 8.19 -20.18
C ARG A 195 18.66 6.71 -20.11
N PHE A 196 19.50 6.31 -19.15
CA PHE A 196 19.86 4.92 -18.92
C PHE A 196 18.60 4.07 -18.70
N ARG A 197 17.69 4.50 -17.82
CA ARG A 197 16.41 3.81 -17.61
C ARG A 197 15.59 3.74 -18.90
N ALA A 198 15.45 4.86 -19.62
CA ALA A 198 14.65 4.95 -20.84
C ALA A 198 15.16 3.98 -21.94
N GLN A 199 16.47 3.81 -22.05
CA GLN A 199 17.13 2.94 -23.03
C GLN A 199 17.14 1.47 -22.62
N ASN A 200 16.83 1.15 -21.36
CA ASN A 200 16.92 -0.20 -20.81
C ASN A 200 15.58 -0.62 -20.17
N PRO A 201 14.62 -1.13 -20.97
CA PRO A 201 13.29 -1.53 -20.47
C PRO A 201 13.32 -2.52 -19.29
N LYS A 202 14.39 -3.30 -19.18
CA LYS A 202 14.64 -4.20 -18.06
C LYS A 202 14.63 -3.49 -16.70
N TYR A 203 15.00 -2.22 -16.60
CA TYR A 203 15.12 -1.50 -15.31
C TYR A 203 13.99 -0.49 -15.07
N GLN A 204 12.85 -0.64 -15.74
CA GLN A 204 11.71 0.28 -15.62
C GLN A 204 10.96 0.19 -14.28
N ASP A 205 11.17 -0.90 -13.53
CA ASP A 205 10.70 -1.05 -12.16
C ASP A 205 11.29 0.02 -11.22
N TYR A 206 10.58 0.34 -10.14
CA TYR A 206 10.98 1.29 -9.09
C TYR A 206 11.43 2.70 -9.55
N PHE A 207 11.13 3.11 -10.79
CA PHE A 207 11.23 4.48 -11.32
C PHE A 207 12.40 5.32 -10.79
N ASP A 208 12.12 6.33 -9.95
CA ASP A 208 13.08 7.25 -9.37
C ASP A 208 14.14 6.53 -8.53
N GLN A 209 13.79 5.45 -7.84
CA GLN A 209 14.72 4.68 -7.02
C GLN A 209 15.82 4.06 -7.86
N ASN A 210 15.47 3.45 -9.01
CA ASN A 210 16.48 2.88 -9.91
C ASN A 210 17.37 3.98 -10.50
N ILE A 211 16.79 5.13 -10.87
CA ILE A 211 17.54 6.28 -11.37
C ILE A 211 18.55 6.77 -10.31
N LEU A 212 18.09 6.99 -9.08
CA LEU A 212 18.93 7.48 -7.98
C LEU A 212 20.03 6.48 -7.59
N ASN A 213 19.72 5.18 -7.56
CA ASN A 213 20.71 4.14 -7.27
C ASN A 213 21.76 4.01 -8.37
N TYR A 214 21.36 4.09 -9.64
CA TYR A 214 22.29 4.11 -10.76
C TYR A 214 23.24 5.32 -10.68
N CYS A 215 22.73 6.49 -10.28
CA CYS A 215 23.53 7.71 -10.20
C CYS A 215 24.44 7.75 -8.97
N PHE A 216 23.93 7.33 -7.80
CA PHE A 216 24.49 7.77 -6.52
C PHE A 216 24.71 6.66 -5.47
N SER A 217 24.46 5.39 -5.77
CA SER A 217 24.61 4.29 -4.79
C SER A 217 25.98 4.26 -4.09
N THR A 218 27.07 4.46 -4.82
CA THR A 218 28.44 4.50 -4.27
C THR A 218 28.78 5.80 -3.53
N ARG A 219 27.95 6.83 -3.69
CA ARG A 219 28.04 8.15 -3.04
C ARG A 219 26.90 8.38 -2.04
N ALA A 220 26.23 7.30 -1.63
CA ALA A 220 25.19 7.30 -0.62
C ALA A 220 25.72 6.85 0.74
N LEU A 221 25.38 7.57 1.81
CA LEU A 221 25.58 7.11 3.18
C LEU A 221 24.48 6.10 3.56
N LYS A 222 24.86 4.99 4.19
CA LYS A 222 23.93 3.93 4.59
C LYS A 222 23.25 4.29 5.91
N LEU A 223 21.94 4.48 5.87
CA LEU A 223 21.13 4.78 7.06
C LEU A 223 20.73 3.51 7.82
N PRO A 224 20.62 3.58 9.16
CA PRO A 224 19.98 2.55 9.96
C PRO A 224 18.53 2.26 9.53
N ILE A 225 18.12 0.98 9.57
CA ILE A 225 16.77 0.54 9.15
C ILE A 225 15.62 1.27 9.86
N LYS A 226 15.85 1.80 11.08
CA LYS A 226 14.84 2.56 11.83
C LYS A 226 14.33 3.79 11.07
N PHE A 227 15.11 4.36 10.16
CA PHE A 227 14.70 5.52 9.37
C PHE A 227 13.82 5.17 8.17
N ASN A 228 13.64 3.90 7.85
CA ASN A 228 12.77 3.47 6.75
C ASN A 228 12.37 1.99 6.94
N ARG A 229 11.56 1.71 7.97
CA ARG A 229 11.15 0.35 8.32
C ARG A 229 9.83 0.00 7.65
N PHE A 230 9.89 -0.91 6.67
CA PHE A 230 8.68 -1.39 5.99
C PHE A 230 7.77 -2.15 6.94
N THR A 231 6.49 -1.78 6.96
CA THR A 231 5.52 -2.36 7.91
C THR A 231 5.27 -3.84 7.66
N HIS A 232 5.17 -4.30 6.41
CA HIS A 232 4.98 -5.73 6.12
C HIS A 232 6.17 -6.59 6.58
N TYR A 233 7.40 -6.09 6.48
CA TYR A 233 8.56 -6.80 7.01
C TYR A 233 8.62 -6.74 8.54
N ALA A 234 8.28 -5.60 9.16
CA ALA A 234 8.14 -5.51 10.60
C ALA A 234 7.13 -6.53 11.15
N LYS A 235 5.94 -6.64 10.52
CA LYS A 235 4.92 -7.65 10.85
C LYS A 235 5.44 -9.08 10.70
N ARG A 236 6.10 -9.39 9.57
CA ARG A 236 6.70 -10.71 9.31
C ARG A 236 7.71 -11.09 10.39
N ASP A 237 8.44 -10.10 10.89
CA ASP A 237 9.50 -10.29 11.88
C ASP A 237 8.95 -10.22 13.33
N GLY A 238 7.62 -10.16 13.51
CA GLY A 238 6.94 -10.18 14.81
C GLY A 238 6.97 -8.84 15.57
N GLU A 239 7.37 -7.75 14.90
CA GLU A 239 7.40 -6.43 15.50
C GLU A 239 5.98 -5.82 15.63
N THR A 240 5.81 -5.01 16.67
CA THR A 240 4.67 -4.08 16.79
C THR A 240 5.13 -2.65 16.58
N ALA A 241 4.20 -1.78 16.21
CA ALA A 241 4.45 -0.36 16.04
C ALA A 241 4.89 0.27 17.38
N SER A 242 6.11 0.82 17.42
CA SER A 242 6.70 1.46 18.58
C SER A 242 7.33 2.80 18.21
N ALA A 243 7.53 3.69 19.18
CA ALA A 243 8.32 4.90 18.97
C ALA A 243 9.77 4.58 18.53
N GLY A 244 10.43 5.57 17.92
CA GLY A 244 11.83 5.50 17.50
C GLY A 244 12.06 4.99 16.06
N LYS A 245 11.02 4.92 15.22
CA LYS A 245 11.14 4.47 13.82
C LYS A 245 10.30 5.33 12.87
N ILE A 246 10.71 5.41 11.62
CA ILE A 246 9.85 5.80 10.50
C ILE A 246 9.31 4.51 9.89
N TYR A 247 7.99 4.35 9.90
CA TYR A 247 7.32 3.18 9.33
C TYR A 247 6.81 3.50 7.93
N HIS A 248 7.24 2.72 6.94
CA HIS A 248 6.91 2.92 5.54
C HIS A 248 5.94 1.83 5.07
N TYR A 249 4.82 2.23 4.49
CA TYR A 249 3.71 1.37 4.10
C TYR A 249 3.74 1.04 2.59
N ALA A 250 4.95 0.97 2.01
CA ALA A 250 5.22 0.66 0.62
C ALA A 250 4.58 -0.66 0.15
N GLY A 251 4.42 -0.81 -1.17
CA GLY A 251 4.08 -2.10 -1.80
C GLY A 251 2.66 -2.60 -1.54
N GLY A 252 1.72 -1.70 -1.24
CA GLY A 252 0.34 -2.10 -0.90
C GLY A 252 0.19 -2.60 0.53
N SER A 253 1.12 -2.26 1.44
CA SER A 253 0.95 -2.47 2.88
C SER A 253 -0.23 -1.66 3.44
N PHE A 254 -0.55 -0.52 2.79
CA PHE A 254 -1.94 -0.08 2.71
C PHE A 254 -2.64 -1.01 1.73
N GLY A 255 -3.32 -2.05 2.23
CA GLY A 255 -4.26 -2.78 1.37
C GLY A 255 -5.14 -1.75 0.66
N TYR A 256 -5.08 -1.67 -0.66
CA TYR A 256 -5.79 -0.66 -1.43
C TYR A 256 -7.29 -0.79 -1.13
N GLY A 257 -7.79 0.07 -0.25
CA GLY A 257 -9.05 -0.13 0.46
C GLY A 257 -8.83 -0.73 1.84
N LEU A 258 -8.54 0.15 2.82
CA LEU A 258 -8.53 -0.11 4.27
C LEU A 258 -8.71 -1.58 4.68
N GLY A 259 -7.68 -2.38 4.46
CA GLY A 259 -7.43 -3.56 5.30
C GLY A 259 -7.02 -3.09 6.70
N LEU A 260 -7.80 -2.18 7.32
CA LEU A 260 -7.63 -1.68 8.67
C LEU A 260 -8.04 -2.79 9.63
N GLU A 261 -7.21 -3.81 9.70
CA GLU A 261 -7.18 -4.73 10.81
C GLU A 261 -6.74 -3.89 12.02
N LEU A 262 -7.66 -3.46 12.88
CA LEU A 262 -7.32 -2.61 14.04
C LEU A 262 -6.52 -3.37 15.12
N ASP A 263 -6.51 -4.70 15.03
CA ASP A 263 -5.59 -5.56 15.78
C ASP A 263 -4.14 -5.44 15.28
N ASP A 264 -3.96 -4.93 14.05
CA ASP A 264 -2.65 -4.60 13.52
C ASP A 264 -2.17 -3.25 14.07
N SER A 265 -1.09 -3.31 14.85
CA SER A 265 -0.50 -2.13 15.50
C SER A 265 -0.05 -1.03 14.51
N PHE A 266 0.33 -1.37 13.28
CA PHE A 266 0.75 -0.40 12.27
C PHE A 266 -0.45 0.29 11.62
N ASN A 267 -1.54 -0.44 11.40
CA ASN A 267 -2.80 0.16 10.94
C ASN A 267 -3.36 1.10 12.01
N ARG A 268 -3.33 0.67 13.28
CA ARG A 268 -3.73 1.50 14.42
C ARG A 268 -2.87 2.75 14.53
N LEU A 269 -1.55 2.63 14.37
CA LEU A 269 -0.64 3.78 14.37
C LEU A 269 -1.00 4.79 13.29
N TRP A 270 -1.21 4.34 12.05
CA TRP A 270 -1.60 5.24 10.96
C TRP A 270 -2.94 5.93 11.24
N MET A 271 -3.95 5.15 11.70
CA MET A 271 -5.26 5.69 12.04
C MET A 271 -5.20 6.73 13.17
N ASN A 272 -4.38 6.51 14.19
CA ASN A 272 -4.20 7.46 15.29
C ASN A 272 -3.72 8.85 14.81
N TYR A 273 -2.96 8.90 13.72
CA TYR A 273 -2.57 10.14 13.09
C TYR A 273 -3.63 10.64 12.11
N PHE A 274 -4.17 9.78 11.24
CA PHE A 274 -5.12 10.18 10.21
C PHE A 274 -6.37 10.87 10.78
N VAL A 275 -6.93 10.34 11.88
CA VAL A 275 -8.13 10.91 12.53
C VAL A 275 -7.92 12.32 13.09
N LYS A 276 -6.66 12.73 13.31
CA LYS A 276 -6.31 14.08 13.76
C LYS A 276 -6.11 15.06 12.59
N THR A 277 -6.12 14.57 11.35
CA THR A 277 -5.88 15.41 10.16
C THR A 277 -7.15 16.13 9.70
N PRO A 278 -7.03 17.24 8.96
CA PRO A 278 -8.17 17.93 8.34
C PRO A 278 -8.89 17.12 7.25
N TRP A 279 -8.34 15.98 6.84
CA TRP A 279 -8.97 15.07 5.88
C TRP A 279 -9.91 14.07 6.55
N PHE A 280 -9.91 13.97 7.87
CA PHE A 280 -10.89 13.20 8.62
C PHE A 280 -12.02 14.14 9.08
N ASP A 281 -13.09 14.15 8.30
CA ASP A 281 -14.24 15.05 8.41
C ASP A 281 -15.57 14.28 8.57
N ALA A 282 -16.68 15.01 8.67
CA ALA A 282 -18.02 14.43 8.77
C ALA A 282 -18.32 13.48 7.59
N ASP A 283 -17.88 13.83 6.38
CA ASP A 283 -18.05 12.98 5.20
C ASP A 283 -17.25 11.68 5.31
N SER A 284 -16.10 11.70 5.97
CA SER A 284 -15.31 10.49 6.25
C SER A 284 -16.05 9.54 7.17
N ILE A 285 -16.72 10.06 8.19
CA ILE A 285 -17.61 9.28 9.08
C ILE A 285 -18.83 8.77 8.30
N GLY A 286 -19.43 9.62 7.47
CA GLY A 286 -20.56 9.24 6.60
C GLY A 286 -20.20 8.08 5.68
N ARG A 287 -19.04 8.14 5.01
CA ARG A 287 -18.54 7.04 4.16
C ARG A 287 -18.31 5.74 4.92
N LEU A 288 -17.81 5.80 6.16
CA LEU A 288 -17.69 4.61 7.01
C LEU A 288 -19.06 4.02 7.34
N TYR A 289 -20.00 4.88 7.73
CA TYR A 289 -21.35 4.48 8.08
C TYR A 289 -22.10 3.84 6.91
N GLU A 290 -22.05 4.46 5.73
CA GLU A 290 -22.59 3.89 4.48
C GLU A 290 -21.94 2.54 4.15
N GLY A 291 -20.63 2.43 4.39
CA GLY A 291 -19.91 1.18 4.23
C GLY A 291 -20.47 0.07 5.13
N PHE A 292 -20.68 0.37 6.42
CA PHE A 292 -21.29 -0.58 7.35
C PHE A 292 -22.72 -0.95 6.98
N LEU A 293 -23.54 0.02 6.53
CA LEU A 293 -24.89 -0.26 6.04
C LEU A 293 -24.89 -1.19 4.84
N LYS A 294 -23.95 -1.01 3.91
CA LYS A 294 -23.81 -1.89 2.75
C LYS A 294 -23.37 -3.30 3.14
N VAL A 295 -22.38 -3.45 4.04
CA VAL A 295 -21.99 -4.75 4.61
C VAL A 295 -23.20 -5.44 5.22
N ARG A 296 -23.92 -4.72 6.08
CA ARG A 296 -25.11 -5.25 6.75
C ARG A 296 -26.16 -5.70 5.74
N GLY A 297 -26.46 -4.88 4.72
CA GLY A 297 -27.41 -5.23 3.67
C GLY A 297 -26.98 -6.45 2.84
N GLU A 298 -25.69 -6.61 2.56
CA GLU A 298 -25.16 -7.83 1.92
C GLU A 298 -25.30 -9.06 2.82
N LEU A 299 -25.01 -8.94 4.11
CA LEU A 299 -25.20 -10.01 5.09
C LEU A 299 -26.68 -10.40 5.23
N GLU A 300 -27.59 -9.43 5.30
CA GLU A 300 -29.03 -9.66 5.36
C GLU A 300 -29.53 -10.38 4.10
N LYS A 301 -29.07 -9.98 2.91
CA LYS A 301 -29.40 -10.67 1.64
C LYS A 301 -28.88 -12.11 1.62
N SER A 302 -27.64 -12.33 2.05
CA SER A 302 -27.06 -13.68 2.15
C SER A 302 -27.82 -14.55 3.15
N ALA A 303 -28.22 -14.00 4.30
CA ALA A 303 -29.02 -14.70 5.30
C ALA A 303 -30.42 -15.06 4.78
N LEU A 304 -31.10 -14.14 4.09
CA LEU A 304 -32.40 -14.40 3.45
C LEU A 304 -32.29 -15.46 2.34
N LYS A 305 -31.26 -15.36 1.49
CA LYS A 305 -30.96 -16.38 0.47
C LYS A 305 -30.75 -17.75 1.12
N LEU A 306 -29.91 -17.81 2.15
CA LEU A 306 -29.64 -19.05 2.89
C LEU A 306 -30.93 -19.63 3.49
N SER A 307 -31.73 -18.80 4.16
CA SER A 307 -33.02 -19.20 4.78
C SER A 307 -34.01 -19.75 3.74
N SER A 308 -34.09 -19.13 2.57
CA SER A 308 -34.96 -19.60 1.48
C SER A 308 -34.51 -20.97 0.95
N ILE A 309 -33.21 -21.12 0.70
CA ILE A 309 -32.58 -22.32 0.14
C ILE A 309 -32.71 -23.53 1.07
N VAL A 310 -32.57 -23.32 2.39
CA VAL A 310 -32.66 -24.40 3.39
C VAL A 310 -34.09 -24.65 3.88
N SER A 311 -35.08 -23.88 3.42
CA SER A 311 -36.46 -24.00 3.88
C SER A 311 -37.01 -25.41 3.61
N GLY A 312 -37.36 -26.13 4.68
CA GLY A 312 -37.84 -27.51 4.61
C GLY A 312 -36.77 -28.56 4.29
N LYS A 313 -35.48 -28.20 4.27
CA LYS A 313 -34.36 -29.12 3.98
C LYS A 313 -33.28 -29.07 5.06
N THR A 314 -32.61 -30.19 5.30
CA THR A 314 -31.42 -30.25 6.16
C THR A 314 -30.17 -29.95 5.34
N ARG A 315 -29.20 -29.22 5.89
CA ARG A 315 -27.93 -28.95 5.17
C ARG A 315 -27.05 -30.21 5.21
N ALA A 316 -26.30 -30.41 4.14
CA ALA A 316 -25.16 -31.33 4.11
C ALA A 316 -23.97 -30.61 3.49
N PHE A 317 -22.79 -30.80 4.06
CA PHE A 317 -21.56 -30.12 3.64
C PHE A 317 -20.62 -31.11 2.97
N VAL A 318 -20.10 -30.74 1.80
CA VAL A 318 -19.10 -31.52 1.07
C VAL A 318 -17.84 -30.65 0.99
N VAL A 319 -16.82 -30.96 1.79
CA VAL A 319 -15.70 -30.05 2.06
C VAL A 319 -14.36 -30.77 1.86
N ALA A 320 -13.41 -30.10 1.20
CA ALA A 320 -12.05 -30.60 1.12
C ALA A 320 -11.43 -30.71 2.53
N LYS A 321 -10.73 -31.80 2.84
CA LYS A 321 -10.12 -32.04 4.17
C LYS A 321 -9.27 -30.86 4.66
N ASN A 322 -8.52 -30.23 3.76
CA ASN A 322 -7.69 -29.05 4.05
C ASN A 322 -8.48 -27.74 4.24
N LYS A 323 -9.81 -27.79 4.22
CA LYS A 323 -10.74 -26.66 4.41
C LYS A 323 -11.79 -26.91 5.49
N LEU A 324 -11.64 -27.98 6.29
CA LEU A 324 -12.52 -28.25 7.43
C LEU A 324 -12.58 -27.08 8.43
N ASN A 325 -11.46 -26.41 8.67
CA ASN A 325 -11.42 -25.23 9.53
C ASN A 325 -12.31 -24.09 8.99
N VAL A 326 -12.33 -23.87 7.68
CA VAL A 326 -13.18 -22.86 7.04
C VAL A 326 -14.66 -23.15 7.28
N LEU A 327 -15.08 -24.42 7.22
CA LEU A 327 -16.45 -24.80 7.56
C LEU A 327 -16.77 -24.44 9.02
N VAL A 328 -15.92 -24.87 9.95
CA VAL A 328 -16.13 -24.67 11.40
C VAL A 328 -16.12 -23.19 11.79
N GLU A 329 -15.25 -22.39 11.19
CA GLU A 329 -15.13 -20.96 11.46
C GLU A 329 -16.33 -20.14 10.94
N ASN A 330 -17.03 -20.62 9.90
CA ASN A 330 -18.01 -19.81 9.17
C ASN A 330 -19.44 -20.37 9.20
N PHE A 331 -19.63 -21.63 9.59
CA PHE A 331 -20.94 -22.26 9.70
C PHE A 331 -21.14 -22.89 11.07
N SER A 332 -22.26 -22.58 11.72
CA SER A 332 -22.74 -23.35 12.86
C SER A 332 -23.35 -24.66 12.35
N VAL A 333 -22.52 -25.69 12.16
CA VAL A 333 -22.96 -27.04 11.74
C VAL A 333 -23.67 -27.71 12.91
N ARG A 334 -24.90 -28.19 12.68
CA ARG A 334 -25.71 -28.87 13.70
C ARG A 334 -25.40 -30.37 13.74
N ALA A 335 -25.74 -31.02 14.85
CA ALA A 335 -25.49 -32.45 15.05
C ALA A 335 -26.25 -33.36 14.07
N ASP A 336 -27.38 -32.89 13.54
CA ASP A 336 -28.22 -33.56 12.55
C ASP A 336 -27.76 -33.31 11.09
N GLU A 337 -26.74 -32.47 10.89
CA GLU A 337 -26.22 -32.13 9.57
C GLU A 337 -24.98 -32.97 9.23
N GLU A 338 -24.94 -33.47 8.00
CA GLU A 338 -23.85 -34.33 7.55
C GLU A 338 -22.68 -33.51 7.01
N VAL A 339 -21.46 -33.92 7.36
CA VAL A 339 -20.22 -33.35 6.83
C VAL A 339 -19.41 -34.44 6.14
N PHE A 340 -19.29 -34.34 4.82
CA PHE A 340 -18.47 -35.20 3.98
C PHE A 340 -17.09 -34.55 3.78
N ALA A 341 -16.14 -34.89 4.64
CA ALA A 341 -14.74 -34.48 4.51
C ALA A 341 -14.01 -35.37 3.50
N ILE A 342 -13.58 -34.80 2.38
CA ILE A 342 -13.04 -35.54 1.24
C ILE A 342 -11.65 -35.05 0.83
N GLU A 343 -10.86 -35.94 0.24
CA GLU A 343 -9.65 -35.53 -0.49
C GLU A 343 -10.06 -34.55 -1.62
N SER A 344 -9.15 -33.68 -2.06
CA SER A 344 -9.43 -32.58 -3.00
C SER A 344 -10.14 -32.99 -4.31
N THR A 345 -10.16 -34.30 -4.61
CA THR A 345 -10.88 -34.91 -5.72
C THR A 345 -11.87 -35.96 -5.20
N VAL A 346 -13.14 -35.85 -5.61
CA VAL A 346 -14.14 -36.91 -5.45
C VAL A 346 -14.58 -37.42 -6.81
N PRO A 347 -14.69 -38.74 -7.00
CA PRO A 347 -15.37 -39.29 -8.17
C PRO A 347 -16.79 -38.74 -8.24
N LEU A 348 -17.11 -37.98 -9.30
CA LEU A 348 -18.40 -37.32 -9.50
C LEU A 348 -19.59 -38.27 -9.26
N GLN A 349 -19.47 -39.53 -9.70
CA GLN A 349 -20.52 -40.54 -9.51
C GLN A 349 -20.84 -40.80 -8.03
N LYS A 350 -19.82 -40.86 -7.17
CA LYS A 350 -20.03 -41.07 -5.73
C LYS A 350 -20.78 -39.91 -5.08
N LEU A 351 -20.50 -38.67 -5.52
CA LEU A 351 -21.23 -37.49 -5.07
C LEU A 351 -22.69 -37.52 -5.55
N ILE A 352 -22.92 -37.89 -6.81
CA ILE A 352 -24.27 -38.05 -7.38
C ILE A 352 -25.08 -39.09 -6.59
N ASP A 353 -24.50 -40.23 -6.24
CA ASP A 353 -25.18 -41.29 -5.49
C ASP A 353 -25.60 -40.82 -4.09
N VAL A 354 -24.71 -40.12 -3.39
CA VAL A 354 -24.99 -39.50 -2.07
C VAL A 354 -26.12 -38.46 -2.19
N MET A 355 -26.07 -37.61 -3.21
CA MET A 355 -27.07 -36.56 -3.43
C MET A 355 -28.45 -37.15 -3.77
N ASN A 356 -28.50 -38.20 -4.59
CA ASN A 356 -29.75 -38.88 -4.95
C ASN A 356 -30.42 -39.56 -3.75
N ALA A 357 -29.65 -40.17 -2.84
CA ALA A 357 -30.20 -40.86 -1.67
C ALA A 357 -30.98 -39.94 -0.72
N SER A 358 -30.68 -38.64 -0.73
CA SER A 358 -31.33 -37.62 0.11
C SER A 358 -31.97 -36.50 -0.70
N ARG A 359 -32.33 -36.78 -1.97
CA ARG A 359 -32.97 -35.81 -2.86
C ARG A 359 -34.22 -35.24 -2.22
N ASP A 360 -34.42 -33.94 -2.38
CA ASP A 360 -35.50 -33.14 -1.77
C ASP A 360 -35.53 -33.05 -0.24
N LYS A 361 -34.79 -33.88 0.51
CA LYS A 361 -34.63 -33.79 1.97
C LYS A 361 -33.46 -32.92 2.39
N LYS A 362 -32.40 -32.89 1.56
CA LYS A 362 -31.17 -32.17 1.85
C LYS A 362 -30.81 -31.17 0.76
N ILE A 363 -30.02 -30.18 1.16
CA ILE A 363 -29.33 -29.26 0.27
C ILE A 363 -27.83 -29.36 0.53
N PHE A 364 -27.07 -29.58 -0.54
CA PHE A 364 -25.63 -29.82 -0.46
C PHE A 364 -24.82 -28.53 -0.66
N PHE A 365 -24.07 -28.14 0.37
CA PHE A 365 -23.09 -27.06 0.34
C PHE A 365 -21.76 -27.64 -0.12
N ILE A 366 -21.41 -27.39 -1.38
CA ILE A 366 -20.16 -27.90 -1.95
C ILE A 366 -19.07 -26.85 -1.74
N MET A 367 -18.05 -27.20 -0.96
CA MET A 367 -16.88 -26.38 -0.65
C MET A 367 -15.60 -27.06 -1.16
N LEU A 368 -15.57 -27.30 -2.47
CA LEU A 368 -14.45 -27.90 -3.18
C LEU A 368 -13.84 -26.87 -4.15
N PRO A 369 -12.59 -26.40 -3.90
CA PRO A 369 -11.96 -25.43 -4.77
C PRO A 369 -11.87 -25.92 -6.22
N GLY A 370 -12.34 -25.10 -7.17
CA GLY A 370 -12.30 -25.43 -8.60
C GLY A 370 -13.32 -26.48 -9.06
N PHE A 371 -14.33 -26.79 -8.24
CA PHE A 371 -15.39 -27.73 -8.63
C PHE A 371 -16.27 -27.17 -9.76
N GLU A 372 -16.42 -27.97 -10.82
CA GLU A 372 -17.25 -27.64 -11.98
C GLU A 372 -18.73 -27.98 -11.70
N PHE A 373 -19.49 -27.01 -11.20
CA PHE A 373 -20.90 -27.17 -10.85
C PHE A 373 -21.80 -27.60 -12.02
N ASP A 374 -21.41 -27.29 -13.27
CA ASP A 374 -22.15 -27.69 -14.47
C ASP A 374 -22.27 -29.22 -14.61
N LYS A 375 -21.34 -29.97 -14.03
CA LYS A 375 -21.41 -31.44 -13.98
C LYS A 375 -22.58 -31.95 -13.14
N LEU A 376 -22.95 -31.25 -12.07
CA LEU A 376 -24.14 -31.59 -11.27
C LEU A 376 -25.42 -31.19 -12.00
N THR A 377 -25.41 -30.06 -12.70
CA THR A 377 -26.53 -29.62 -13.53
C THR A 377 -26.80 -30.62 -14.66
N ALA A 378 -25.75 -31.08 -15.35
CA ALA A 378 -25.84 -32.12 -16.39
C ALA A 378 -26.35 -33.47 -15.84
N ALA A 379 -26.08 -33.76 -14.57
CA ALA A 379 -26.60 -34.94 -13.87
C ALA A 379 -28.06 -34.77 -13.35
N GLY A 380 -28.70 -33.62 -13.64
CA GLY A 380 -30.11 -33.38 -13.32
C GLY A 380 -30.37 -32.75 -11.94
N PHE A 381 -29.34 -32.24 -11.27
CA PHE A 381 -29.49 -31.45 -10.04
C PHE A 381 -29.67 -29.97 -10.36
N THR A 382 -30.44 -29.26 -9.53
CA THR A 382 -30.74 -27.84 -9.71
C THR A 382 -30.02 -26.99 -8.65
N LYS A 383 -29.27 -25.97 -9.08
CA LYS A 383 -28.64 -24.99 -8.16
C LYS A 383 -29.71 -24.28 -7.32
N ASP A 384 -29.40 -23.97 -6.07
CA ASP A 384 -30.29 -23.37 -5.07
C ASP A 384 -31.49 -24.24 -4.65
N LYS A 385 -31.67 -25.44 -5.24
CA LYS A 385 -32.66 -26.45 -4.83
C LYS A 385 -32.00 -27.70 -4.28
N ASP A 386 -31.01 -28.25 -4.97
CA ASP A 386 -30.33 -29.50 -4.62
C ASP A 386 -28.92 -29.25 -4.09
N PHE A 387 -28.23 -28.23 -4.60
CA PHE A 387 -26.89 -27.85 -4.18
C PHE A 387 -26.66 -26.34 -4.26
N VAL A 388 -25.64 -25.88 -3.55
CA VAL A 388 -25.09 -24.53 -3.63
C VAL A 388 -23.56 -24.57 -3.61
N ASP A 389 -22.94 -23.52 -4.14
CA ASP A 389 -21.55 -23.23 -3.86
C ASP A 389 -21.44 -22.68 -2.43
N GLY A 390 -20.86 -23.48 -1.53
CA GLY A 390 -20.72 -23.09 -0.12
C GLY A 390 -19.80 -21.89 0.09
N PHE A 391 -18.91 -21.60 -0.87
CA PHE A 391 -18.04 -20.42 -0.81
C PHE A 391 -18.83 -19.11 -1.03
N GLU A 392 -20.02 -19.13 -1.64
CA GLU A 392 -20.89 -17.95 -1.82
C GLU A 392 -21.38 -17.36 -0.48
N PHE A 393 -21.42 -18.18 0.57
CA PHE A 393 -21.93 -17.80 1.89
C PHE A 393 -20.83 -17.49 2.90
N LEU A 394 -19.55 -17.63 2.52
CA LEU A 394 -18.45 -17.18 3.35
C LEU A 394 -18.44 -15.64 3.41
N PRO A 395 -18.01 -15.05 4.54
CA PRO A 395 -17.76 -13.62 4.61
C PRO A 395 -16.81 -13.25 3.48
N LYS A 396 -17.26 -12.39 2.57
CA LYS A 396 -16.32 -11.77 1.62
C LYS A 396 -15.31 -11.01 2.47
N LYS A 397 -14.01 -11.18 2.22
CA LYS A 397 -13.03 -10.19 2.68
C LYS A 397 -13.47 -8.86 2.06
N PHE A 398 -14.04 -7.98 2.88
CA PHE A 398 -14.51 -6.68 2.44
C PHE A 398 -13.29 -5.78 2.18
N ASN A 399 -12.58 -6.03 1.08
CA ASN A 399 -11.41 -5.28 0.64
C ASN A 399 -11.76 -3.88 0.09
N SER A 400 -12.97 -3.36 0.29
CA SER A 400 -13.46 -2.25 -0.54
C SER A 400 -14.40 -1.27 0.15
N TYR A 401 -14.14 -0.91 1.40
CA TYR A 401 -14.65 0.36 1.96
C TYR A 401 -13.46 1.27 2.18
N SER A 402 -13.11 2.00 1.14
CA SER A 402 -12.06 2.99 1.25
C SER A 402 -12.64 4.28 1.85
N LEU A 403 -12.18 4.66 3.05
CA LEU A 403 -12.17 6.09 3.48
C LEU A 403 -11.51 7.00 2.43
N VAL A 404 -10.78 6.37 1.52
CA VAL A 404 -9.87 6.95 0.56
C VAL A 404 -10.43 6.98 -0.87
N LYS A 405 -11.49 6.22 -1.26
CA LYS A 405 -12.15 6.47 -2.56
C LYS A 405 -13.05 7.67 -2.43
N THR A 406 -12.72 8.67 -3.20
CA THR A 406 -13.66 9.61 -3.83
C THR A 406 -14.01 9.07 -5.22
N MET A 407 -15.19 9.45 -5.70
CA MET A 407 -15.91 8.94 -6.88
C MET A 407 -15.06 8.51 -8.08
#